data_AF-F4RVX9-F1
#
_entry.id   AF-F4RVX9-F1
#
_cell.length_a   1.000
_cell.length_b   1.000
_cell.length_c   1.000
_cell.angle_alpha   90.00
_cell.angle_beta   90.00
_cell.angle_gamma   90.00
#
_symmetry.space_group_name_H-M   'P 1'
#
loop_
_entity.id
_entity.type
_entity.pdbx_description
1 polymer ?
#
loop_
_entity_poly.entity_id
_entity_poly.type
_entity_poly.pdbx_seq_one_letter_code
_entity_poly.pdbx_strand_id
1 'polypeptide(L)'
;MFLQPAFLTIPPVRTRTRRMTRNYYLSFCLILMLLPLLESLPYNEPLLNLSYKKLAELDNDNPEALLLGTSFTDFQEGKQRANQGRLWSILDTTKSALKEFFNPQSKTPGNKALTSWEVCYGISAKAIGSSDSPTVKDMANAVLELGPRFHLHQYNPQVDLEHVKSTLKLHYNSLESDALSTAERIWSVGVLSYLRSRIPKDRHSAIPLVWTANDLIRPRGDFLLFFLQDEDLGKIAEEMWAESPFKSEPFEHIIQEVIQRESIVHHIKDQIGTAPDPPSKDFQTLYLAFINLETPIDSEKASSLMILIKNHLEHLNRKKRNHFDEEANTIRILLHLEEHHYDSSVEFRRLTKSPTILAKVLQSDISFQIAGTLPPRLSSFLRELLNTNTVNIHHITQVLEILKHEQISTPQLGRLFRVLNLVFKRDRAMYRVFSIRLDEYTELIPKLSEMLLKYRHGRMKTQGFAWGTVEYFVLNKNTDQLAEKYRNLPRNALVSNSERETARDFKNSRGLSRERVVDSACPVGYVSGWSLRWLNYQRICQLE
;
A
#
# COMPACT_ATOMS: atom_id res chain seq x y z
N MET A 1 79.85 44.00 42.31
CA MET A 1 80.68 44.74 41.32
C MET A 1 79.78 44.99 40.11
N PHE A 2 79.76 46.25 39.67
CA PHE A 2 78.98 46.88 38.58
C PHE A 2 78.86 46.00 37.31
N LEU A 3 77.77 45.99 36.52
CA LEU A 3 77.18 47.11 35.75
C LEU A 3 75.69 46.86 35.33
N GLN A 4 75.00 47.99 35.14
CA GLN A 4 73.65 48.30 34.60
C GLN A 4 73.43 47.95 33.07
N PRO A 5 72.34 48.37 32.37
CA PRO A 5 70.88 48.25 32.62
C PRO A 5 70.01 47.97 31.35
N ALA A 6 68.70 47.80 31.58
CA ALA A 6 67.53 48.23 30.79
C ALA A 6 67.27 47.73 29.35
N PHE A 7 66.10 47.09 29.14
CA PHE A 7 65.09 47.54 28.16
C PHE A 7 63.68 47.03 28.54
N LEU A 8 62.70 47.93 28.43
CA LEU A 8 61.27 47.70 28.65
C LEU A 8 60.69 46.67 27.68
N THR A 9 59.85 45.75 28.20
CA THR A 9 58.92 44.95 27.38
C THR A 9 57.48 45.27 27.75
N ILE A 10 56.73 45.67 26.72
CA ILE A 10 55.29 45.93 26.73
C ILE A 10 54.55 44.59 26.90
N PRO A 11 53.53 44.47 27.77
CA PRO A 11 52.78 43.22 27.91
C PRO A 11 51.88 42.97 26.69
N PRO A 12 51.80 41.73 26.16
CA PRO A 12 50.90 41.42 25.06
C PRO A 12 49.45 41.35 25.53
N VAL A 13 48.60 42.04 24.77
CA VAL A 13 47.13 42.03 24.87
C VAL A 13 46.58 40.62 24.67
N ARG A 14 45.76 40.20 25.64
CA ARG A 14 45.01 38.94 25.70
C ARG A 14 44.25 38.62 24.40
N THR A 15 44.61 37.53 23.72
CA THR A 15 43.76 36.85 22.73
C THR A 15 42.91 35.75 23.41
N ARG A 16 41.98 36.15 24.29
CA ARG A 16 41.06 35.21 24.97
C ARG A 16 39.70 35.04 24.28
N THR A 17 39.40 35.79 23.23
CA THR A 17 38.07 35.81 22.59
C THR A 17 37.90 34.82 21.42
N ARG A 18 38.98 34.23 20.89
CA ARG A 18 38.89 33.32 19.72
C ARG A 18 38.58 31.85 20.07
N ARG A 19 38.82 31.41 21.31
CA ARG A 19 38.47 30.04 21.77
C ARG A 19 37.01 29.91 22.21
N MET A 20 36.40 30.99 22.73
CA MET A 20 35.00 30.92 23.19
C MET A 20 34.02 30.80 22.03
N THR A 21 34.18 31.56 20.94
CA THR A 21 33.28 31.51 19.77
C THR A 21 33.31 30.16 19.05
N ARG A 22 34.45 29.46 19.03
CA ARG A 22 34.57 28.13 18.43
C ARG A 22 33.85 27.04 19.26
N ASN A 23 33.86 27.16 20.59
CA ASN A 23 33.16 26.24 21.47
C ASN A 23 31.64 26.47 21.45
N TYR A 24 31.17 27.72 21.34
CA TYR A 24 29.74 28.01 21.16
C TYR A 24 29.20 27.47 19.83
N TYR A 25 29.98 27.59 18.74
CA TYR A 25 29.58 27.04 17.44
C TYR A 25 29.51 25.51 17.45
N LEU A 26 30.48 24.85 18.08
CA LEU A 26 30.47 23.39 18.26
C LEU A 26 29.31 22.91 19.13
N SER A 27 29.03 23.62 20.23
CA SER A 27 27.89 23.31 21.11
C SER A 27 26.56 23.53 20.39
N PHE A 28 26.43 24.57 19.59
CA PHE A 28 25.24 24.86 18.79
C PHE A 28 25.02 23.81 17.68
N CYS A 29 26.08 23.40 16.99
CA CYS A 29 26.01 22.30 16.01
C CYS A 29 25.68 20.96 16.67
N LEU A 30 26.19 20.68 17.87
CA LEU A 30 25.84 19.49 18.64
C LEU A 30 24.36 19.50 19.05
N ILE A 31 23.85 20.64 19.53
CA ILE A 31 22.43 20.79 19.88
C ILE A 31 21.54 20.58 18.64
N LEU A 32 21.90 21.16 17.49
CA LEU A 32 21.16 20.97 16.23
C LEU A 32 21.21 19.53 15.69
N MET A 33 22.32 18.81 15.90
CA MET A 33 22.43 17.40 15.53
C MET A 33 21.67 16.47 16.48
N LEU A 34 21.46 16.89 17.73
CA LEU A 34 20.74 16.13 18.75
C LEU A 34 19.23 16.45 18.80
N LEU A 35 18.78 17.55 18.19
CA LEU A 35 17.35 17.91 18.14
C LEU A 35 16.46 16.82 17.49
N PRO A 36 16.85 16.18 16.38
CA PRO A 36 16.07 15.08 15.78
C PRO A 36 15.98 13.82 16.67
N LEU A 37 16.94 13.65 17.58
CA LEU A 37 16.92 12.57 18.58
C LEU A 37 15.94 12.87 19.74
N LEU A 38 15.60 14.14 19.97
CA LEU A 38 14.56 14.52 20.93
C LEU A 38 13.16 14.44 20.33
N GLU A 39 13.01 14.66 19.02
CA GLU A 39 11.74 14.48 18.29
C GLU A 39 11.37 13.01 18.04
N SER A 40 12.28 12.06 18.32
CA SER A 40 12.02 10.61 18.21
C SER A 40 11.65 9.94 19.55
N LEU A 41 11.48 10.71 20.63
CA LEU A 41 10.86 10.25 21.88
C LEU A 41 9.33 10.37 21.76
N PRO A 42 8.56 9.28 21.95
CA PRO A 42 7.10 9.34 21.90
C PRO A 42 6.62 10.01 23.19
N TYR A 43 6.45 11.32 23.18
CA TYR A 43 5.63 11.99 24.17
C TYR A 43 4.16 11.77 23.81
N ASN A 44 3.51 10.94 24.63
CA ASN A 44 2.08 10.69 24.64
C ASN A 44 1.26 11.99 24.75
N GLU A 45 0.17 12.01 23.98
CA GLU A 45 -1.12 12.71 24.17
C GLU A 45 -1.15 14.22 24.54
N PRO A 46 -2.03 15.02 23.89
CA PRO A 46 -2.42 16.31 24.44
C PRO A 46 -3.32 16.09 25.67
N LEU A 47 -2.76 16.32 26.86
CA LEU A 47 -3.40 16.33 28.19
C LEU A 47 -4.49 17.41 28.39
N LEU A 48 -5.20 17.84 27.34
CA LEU A 48 -6.22 18.88 27.42
C LEU A 48 -7.41 18.58 26.51
N ASN A 49 -8.16 17.50 26.76
CA ASN A 49 -9.57 17.40 26.34
C ASN A 49 -10.41 16.27 26.98
N LEU A 50 -10.15 15.91 28.24
CA LEU A 50 -11.08 15.08 29.01
C LEU A 50 -12.02 15.98 29.83
N SER A 51 -13.21 16.20 29.28
CA SER A 51 -14.32 16.77 30.03
C SER A 51 -14.74 15.78 31.13
N TYR A 52 -14.47 16.15 32.38
CA TYR A 52 -14.91 15.46 33.57
C TYR A 52 -16.42 15.65 33.75
N LYS A 53 -17.21 14.59 33.56
CA LYS A 53 -18.53 14.46 34.21
C LYS A 53 -18.62 13.12 34.95
N LYS A 54 -18.13 13.20 36.18
CA LYS A 54 -18.61 12.62 37.44
C LYS A 54 -19.56 11.40 37.38
N LEU A 55 -19.08 10.33 38.01
CA LEU A 55 -19.80 9.21 38.61
C LEU A 55 -21.10 9.59 39.35
N ALA A 56 -22.07 8.67 39.33
CA ALA A 56 -22.81 8.20 40.51
C ALA A 56 -23.35 6.78 40.21
N GLU A 57 -22.79 5.74 40.84
CA GLU A 57 -23.37 4.99 41.98
C GLU A 57 -24.21 3.79 41.49
N LEU A 58 -23.63 2.58 41.55
CA LEU A 58 -23.82 1.56 42.60
C LEU A 58 -25.12 0.76 42.39
N ASP A 59 -25.01 -0.50 41.99
CA ASP A 59 -25.31 -1.58 42.95
C ASP A 59 -24.71 -2.92 42.57
N ASN A 60 -24.46 -3.69 43.62
CA ASN A 60 -23.78 -4.96 43.74
C ASN A 60 -24.59 -6.15 43.17
N ASP A 61 -23.90 -7.28 43.02
CA ASP A 61 -24.44 -8.66 43.02
C ASP A 61 -25.12 -9.20 41.75
N ASN A 62 -24.33 -9.69 40.77
CA ASN A 62 -24.39 -11.08 40.25
C ASN A 62 -23.44 -11.31 39.04
N PRO A 63 -22.30 -12.02 39.15
CA PRO A 63 -21.47 -12.35 38.00
C PRO A 63 -21.91 -13.63 37.24
N GLU A 64 -23.03 -14.27 37.61
CA GLU A 64 -23.50 -15.51 36.97
C GLU A 64 -24.72 -15.35 36.04
N ALA A 65 -25.25 -14.13 35.85
CA ALA A 65 -26.45 -13.92 35.00
C ALA A 65 -26.14 -13.52 33.53
N LEU A 66 -24.88 -13.40 33.12
CA LEU A 66 -24.49 -13.11 31.72
C LEU A 66 -23.95 -14.34 30.98
N LEU A 67 -23.95 -15.50 31.63
CA LEU A 67 -23.66 -16.79 31.03
C LEU A 67 -24.95 -17.60 30.94
N LEU A 68 -25.66 -17.45 29.81
CA LEU A 68 -26.49 -18.46 29.12
C LEU A 68 -27.66 -17.77 28.41
N GLY A 69 -27.54 -17.70 27.09
CA GLY A 69 -28.57 -17.21 26.18
C GLY A 69 -28.32 -17.69 24.76
N THR A 70 -28.33 -19.03 24.60
CA THR A 70 -28.75 -19.83 23.41
C THR A 70 -28.07 -19.53 22.06
N SER A 71 -27.14 -20.39 21.63
CA SER A 71 -27.36 -21.57 20.75
C SER A 71 -27.59 -21.23 19.27
N PHE A 72 -26.58 -21.51 18.44
CA PHE A 72 -26.76 -22.08 17.09
C PHE A 72 -25.50 -22.86 16.72
N THR A 73 -25.46 -24.12 17.14
CA THR A 73 -24.67 -25.16 16.47
C THR A 73 -25.59 -26.32 16.19
N ASP A 74 -26.37 -26.21 15.12
CA ASP A 74 -26.84 -27.42 14.44
C ASP A 74 -25.71 -27.89 13.53
N PHE A 75 -24.79 -28.64 14.12
CA PHE A 75 -23.91 -29.53 13.36
C PHE A 75 -23.92 -30.87 14.08
N GLN A 76 -24.68 -31.81 13.52
CA GLN A 76 -24.81 -33.15 14.06
C GLN A 76 -23.43 -33.81 14.18
N GLU A 77 -23.08 -34.16 15.42
CA GLU A 77 -21.97 -35.03 15.77
C GLU A 77 -22.22 -36.46 15.26
N GLY A 78 -21.36 -36.93 14.36
CA GLY A 78 -21.01 -38.35 14.30
C GLY A 78 -20.04 -38.67 15.43
N LYS A 79 -20.52 -39.35 16.47
CA LYS A 79 -19.74 -39.84 17.61
C LYS A 79 -18.52 -40.66 17.17
N GLN A 80 -17.33 -40.27 17.62
CA GLN A 80 -16.27 -41.23 17.97
C GLN A 80 -15.48 -40.73 19.18
N ARG A 81 -15.46 -41.56 20.23
CA ARG A 81 -14.81 -41.32 21.52
C ARG A 81 -13.29 -41.52 21.44
N ALA A 82 -12.60 -40.67 22.20
CA ALA A 82 -11.40 -40.88 23.01
C ALA A 82 -10.12 -41.43 22.34
N ASN A 83 -9.08 -40.58 22.31
CA ASN A 83 -8.00 -40.69 23.30
C ASN A 83 -7.30 -39.34 23.50
N GLN A 84 -7.28 -38.88 24.75
CA GLN A 84 -6.65 -37.65 25.20
C GLN A 84 -5.13 -37.83 25.33
N GLY A 85 -4.37 -36.88 24.78
CA GLY A 85 -2.96 -36.66 25.06
C GLY A 85 -2.60 -35.19 24.87
N ARG A 86 -2.48 -34.46 25.99
CA ARG A 86 -1.90 -33.11 26.21
C ARG A 86 -1.69 -32.20 24.97
N LEU A 87 -2.58 -31.24 24.75
CA LEU A 87 -2.43 -30.17 23.76
C LEU A 87 -3.16 -28.87 24.17
N TRP A 88 -3.06 -28.49 25.45
CA TRP A 88 -3.92 -27.45 26.06
C TRP A 88 -3.29 -26.05 26.19
N SER A 89 -2.16 -25.72 25.55
CA SER A 89 -1.60 -24.35 25.67
C SER A 89 -1.51 -23.55 24.36
N ILE A 90 -1.91 -24.13 23.22
CA ILE A 90 -1.84 -23.47 21.90
C ILE A 90 -3.23 -23.12 21.34
N LEU A 91 -4.29 -23.78 21.85
CA LEU A 91 -5.68 -23.53 21.46
C LEU A 91 -6.29 -22.27 22.09
N ASP A 92 -5.71 -21.75 23.18
CA ASP A 92 -6.24 -20.57 23.85
C ASP A 92 -5.87 -19.26 23.12
N THR A 93 -4.69 -19.21 22.49
CA THR A 93 -4.26 -18.05 21.69
C THR A 93 -5.03 -17.93 20.38
N THR A 94 -5.41 -19.05 19.76
CA THR A 94 -6.22 -19.05 18.52
C THR A 94 -7.69 -18.76 18.79
N LYS A 95 -8.27 -19.20 19.91
CA LYS A 95 -9.63 -18.85 20.29
C LYS A 95 -9.83 -17.35 20.55
N SER A 96 -8.83 -16.68 21.16
CA SER A 96 -8.92 -15.24 21.41
C SER A 96 -8.87 -14.42 20.12
N ALA A 97 -7.92 -14.71 19.23
CA ALA A 97 -7.80 -14.02 17.94
C ALA A 97 -9.04 -14.24 17.05
N LEU A 98 -9.65 -15.43 17.08
CA LEU A 98 -10.88 -15.71 16.33
C LEU A 98 -12.11 -14.97 16.88
N LYS A 99 -12.18 -14.73 18.19
CA LYS A 99 -13.31 -14.03 18.80
C LYS A 99 -13.41 -12.57 18.35
N GLU A 100 -12.29 -11.93 18.03
CA GLU A 100 -12.24 -10.55 17.52
C GLU A 100 -12.75 -10.41 16.08
N PHE A 101 -12.56 -11.42 15.22
CA PHE A 101 -13.08 -11.39 13.84
C PHE A 101 -14.59 -11.58 13.74
N PHE A 102 -15.19 -12.28 14.70
CA PHE A 102 -16.62 -12.63 14.67
C PHE A 102 -17.45 -11.88 15.71
N ASN A 103 -16.89 -10.86 16.36
CA ASN A 103 -17.65 -10.03 17.30
C ASN A 103 -18.42 -8.94 16.52
N PRO A 104 -19.77 -8.96 16.52
CA PRO A 104 -20.56 -8.00 15.77
C PRO A 104 -20.60 -6.65 16.50
N GLN A 105 -19.78 -5.70 16.07
CA GLN A 105 -20.06 -4.29 16.40
C GLN A 105 -21.11 -3.79 15.42
N SER A 106 -22.35 -3.68 15.88
CA SER A 106 -23.51 -3.34 15.06
C SER A 106 -23.40 -1.94 14.47
N LYS A 107 -22.94 -1.82 13.23
CA LYS A 107 -23.25 -0.67 12.37
C LYS A 107 -24.36 -1.08 11.41
N THR A 108 -25.55 -0.54 11.62
CA THR A 108 -26.64 -0.67 10.66
C THR A 108 -26.25 0.13 9.41
N PRO A 109 -26.04 -0.47 8.23
CA PRO A 109 -25.79 0.29 7.02
C PRO A 109 -27.13 0.93 6.69
N GLY A 110 -27.19 2.25 6.80
CA GLY A 110 -28.29 2.98 6.18
C GLY A 110 -28.22 2.69 4.68
N ASN A 111 -29.30 2.16 4.10
CA ASN A 111 -29.46 1.98 2.65
C ASN A 111 -29.49 3.36 1.94
N LYS A 112 -28.41 4.13 2.04
CA LYS A 112 -28.20 5.30 1.21
C LYS A 112 -27.57 4.77 -0.06
N ALA A 113 -28.24 4.93 -1.19
CA ALA A 113 -27.64 4.61 -2.48
C ALA A 113 -26.30 5.37 -2.56
N LEU A 114 -25.21 4.62 -2.79
CA LEU A 114 -23.84 5.15 -2.78
C LEU A 114 -23.51 5.97 -4.04
N THR A 115 -24.43 5.99 -5.00
CA THR A 115 -24.35 6.73 -6.26
C THR A 115 -25.74 7.29 -6.59
N SER A 116 -25.82 8.49 -7.15
CA SER A 116 -27.07 9.04 -7.65
C SER A 116 -27.42 8.47 -9.03
N TRP A 117 -28.70 8.45 -9.40
CA TRP A 117 -29.10 7.91 -10.71
C TRP A 117 -28.56 8.75 -11.86
N GLU A 118 -28.49 10.06 -11.66
CA GLU A 118 -28.01 11.02 -12.64
C GLU A 118 -26.58 10.70 -13.05
N VAL A 119 -25.73 10.30 -12.09
CA VAL A 119 -24.37 9.82 -12.34
C VAL A 119 -24.38 8.54 -13.14
N CYS A 120 -25.11 7.52 -12.66
CA CYS A 120 -25.21 6.22 -13.33
C CYS A 120 -25.66 6.37 -14.79
N TYR A 121 -26.72 7.15 -15.02
CA TYR A 121 -27.30 7.43 -16.33
C TYR A 121 -26.35 8.26 -17.21
N GLY A 122 -25.71 9.28 -16.65
CA GLY A 122 -24.73 10.12 -17.35
C GLY A 122 -23.52 9.32 -17.85
N ILE A 123 -23.02 8.38 -17.04
CA ILE A 123 -21.94 7.48 -17.43
C ILE A 123 -22.40 6.52 -18.53
N SER A 124 -23.62 5.97 -18.48
CA SER A 124 -24.14 5.09 -19.54
C SER A 124 -24.13 5.74 -20.92
N ALA A 125 -24.52 7.02 -21.00
CA ALA A 125 -24.47 7.76 -22.26
C ALA A 125 -23.04 7.87 -22.83
N LYS A 126 -22.03 8.01 -21.96
CA LYS A 126 -20.62 8.01 -22.36
C LYS A 126 -20.14 6.60 -22.75
N ALA A 127 -20.52 5.58 -21.98
CA ALA A 127 -20.04 4.21 -22.14
C ALA A 127 -20.38 3.60 -23.51
N ILE A 128 -21.54 3.93 -24.08
CA ILE A 128 -21.94 3.47 -25.42
C ILE A 128 -20.96 3.92 -26.50
N GLY A 129 -20.49 5.17 -26.41
CA GLY A 129 -19.60 5.77 -27.41
C GLY A 129 -18.11 5.54 -27.15
N SER A 130 -17.72 5.19 -25.93
CA SER A 130 -16.32 5.15 -25.50
C SER A 130 -15.79 3.76 -25.13
N SER A 131 -16.64 2.78 -24.79
CA SER A 131 -16.20 1.41 -24.53
C SER A 131 -16.21 0.59 -25.82
N ASP A 132 -15.19 -0.22 -26.03
CA ASP A 132 -15.14 -1.19 -27.14
C ASP A 132 -15.86 -2.51 -26.80
N SER A 133 -16.19 -2.73 -25.52
CA SER A 133 -16.81 -3.97 -25.04
C SER A 133 -18.31 -4.02 -25.36
N PRO A 134 -18.79 -5.03 -26.12
CA PRO A 134 -20.23 -5.21 -26.37
C PRO A 134 -21.03 -5.35 -25.07
N THR A 135 -20.50 -6.08 -24.10
CA THR A 135 -21.13 -6.28 -22.78
C THR A 135 -21.35 -4.95 -22.05
N VAL A 136 -20.42 -4.01 -22.17
CA VAL A 136 -20.52 -2.69 -21.52
C VAL A 136 -21.55 -1.83 -22.23
N LYS A 137 -21.63 -1.90 -23.56
CA LYS A 137 -22.69 -1.24 -24.33
C LYS A 137 -24.07 -1.77 -23.98
N ASP A 138 -24.21 -3.08 -23.81
CA ASP A 138 -25.47 -3.72 -23.40
C ASP A 138 -25.90 -3.26 -22.00
N MET A 139 -24.97 -3.25 -21.04
CA MET A 139 -25.23 -2.69 -19.69
C MET A 139 -25.66 -1.22 -19.77
N ALA A 140 -24.96 -0.41 -20.57
CA ALA A 140 -25.26 1.01 -20.71
C ALA A 140 -26.64 1.25 -21.34
N ASN A 141 -26.99 0.49 -22.40
CA ASN A 141 -28.31 0.53 -23.02
C ASN A 141 -29.41 0.19 -22.01
N ALA A 142 -29.24 -0.88 -21.21
CA ALA A 142 -30.21 -1.27 -20.19
C ALA A 142 -30.43 -0.19 -19.11
N VAL A 143 -29.41 0.61 -18.79
CA VAL A 143 -29.54 1.77 -17.89
C VAL A 143 -30.24 2.94 -18.59
N LEU A 144 -29.95 3.18 -19.87
CA LEU A 144 -30.59 4.25 -20.63
C LEU A 144 -32.08 3.99 -20.89
N GLU A 145 -32.47 2.73 -21.12
CA GLU A 145 -33.86 2.32 -21.33
C GLU A 145 -34.74 2.59 -20.10
N LEU A 146 -34.18 2.50 -18.88
CA LEU A 146 -34.86 2.92 -17.64
C LEU A 146 -35.16 4.43 -17.61
N GLY A 147 -34.38 5.22 -18.35
CA GLY A 147 -34.62 6.65 -18.57
C GLY A 147 -34.04 7.58 -17.50
N PRO A 148 -33.83 8.87 -17.84
CA PRO A 148 -33.16 9.84 -16.97
C PRO A 148 -33.98 10.21 -15.73
N ARG A 149 -35.31 10.06 -15.81
CA ARG A 149 -36.26 10.38 -14.74
C ARG A 149 -36.67 9.18 -13.88
N PHE A 150 -36.03 8.02 -14.05
CA PHE A 150 -36.30 6.82 -13.26
C PHE A 150 -36.29 7.10 -11.74
N HIS A 151 -35.42 7.99 -11.27
CA HIS A 151 -35.36 8.40 -9.86
C HIS A 151 -36.61 9.12 -9.34
N LEU A 152 -37.44 9.70 -10.21
CA LEU A 152 -38.63 10.51 -9.89
C LEU A 152 -39.94 9.74 -9.99
N HIS A 153 -39.97 8.56 -10.61
CA HIS A 153 -41.21 7.87 -10.97
C HIS A 153 -41.39 6.60 -10.14
N GLN A 154 -42.40 6.60 -9.25
CA GLN A 154 -42.87 5.42 -8.51
C GLN A 154 -44.01 4.66 -9.23
N TYR A 155 -44.25 4.93 -10.52
CA TYR A 155 -45.37 4.36 -11.31
C TYR A 155 -44.76 3.66 -12.53
N ASN A 156 -44.91 2.37 -12.83
CA ASN A 156 -45.91 1.33 -12.54
C ASN A 156 -45.19 0.05 -12.03
N PRO A 157 -45.42 -0.39 -10.78
CA PRO A 157 -44.51 -1.27 -10.04
C PRO A 157 -44.37 -2.70 -10.57
N GLN A 158 -45.17 -3.13 -11.54
CA GLN A 158 -45.03 -4.47 -12.14
C GLN A 158 -44.22 -4.45 -13.44
N VAL A 159 -44.45 -3.48 -14.32
CA VAL A 159 -43.78 -3.39 -15.62
C VAL A 159 -42.34 -2.88 -15.45
N ASP A 160 -42.14 -1.88 -14.60
CA ASP A 160 -40.80 -1.32 -14.32
C ASP A 160 -39.95 -2.29 -13.50
N LEU A 161 -40.57 -3.12 -12.67
CA LEU A 161 -39.83 -4.06 -11.82
C LEU A 161 -39.17 -5.17 -12.64
N GLU A 162 -39.82 -5.69 -13.68
CA GLU A 162 -39.21 -6.70 -14.54
C GLU A 162 -38.03 -6.12 -15.34
N HIS A 163 -38.16 -4.89 -15.83
CA HIS A 163 -37.04 -4.21 -16.48
C HIS A 163 -35.88 -3.96 -15.50
N VAL A 164 -36.14 -3.44 -14.30
CA VAL A 164 -35.14 -3.27 -13.23
C VAL A 164 -34.47 -4.60 -12.85
N LYS A 165 -35.23 -5.69 -12.70
CA LYS A 165 -34.68 -7.03 -12.42
C LYS A 165 -33.79 -7.51 -13.56
N SER A 166 -34.20 -7.28 -14.81
CA SER A 166 -33.42 -7.67 -15.98
C SER A 166 -32.09 -6.90 -16.05
N THR A 167 -32.12 -5.58 -15.78
CA THR A 167 -30.92 -4.74 -15.69
C THR A 167 -30.02 -5.20 -14.53
N LEU A 168 -30.56 -5.45 -13.34
CA LEU A 168 -29.79 -6.00 -12.22
C LEU A 168 -29.11 -7.32 -12.60
N LYS A 169 -29.85 -8.25 -13.20
CA LYS A 169 -29.31 -9.55 -13.63
C LYS A 169 -28.18 -9.39 -14.64
N LEU A 170 -28.33 -8.48 -15.60
CA LEU A 170 -27.30 -8.18 -16.59
C LEU A 170 -26.01 -7.68 -15.91
N HIS A 171 -26.12 -6.70 -15.01
CA HIS A 171 -24.96 -6.18 -14.28
C HIS A 171 -24.30 -7.23 -13.38
N TYR A 172 -25.07 -8.06 -12.67
CA TYR A 172 -24.53 -9.19 -11.90
C TYR A 172 -23.76 -10.17 -12.78
N ASN A 173 -24.35 -10.61 -13.89
CA ASN A 173 -23.72 -11.56 -14.81
C ASN A 173 -22.43 -11.00 -15.43
N SER A 174 -22.43 -9.71 -15.79
CA SER A 174 -21.25 -9.06 -16.35
C SER A 174 -20.10 -8.97 -15.34
N LEU A 175 -20.42 -8.80 -14.05
CA LEU A 175 -19.42 -8.75 -12.99
C LEU A 175 -18.79 -10.12 -12.68
N GLU A 176 -19.47 -11.24 -12.95
CA GLU A 176 -18.87 -12.58 -12.83
C GLU A 176 -17.72 -12.82 -13.82
N SER A 177 -17.56 -11.96 -14.84
CA SER A 177 -16.41 -12.02 -15.75
C SER A 177 -15.33 -11.02 -15.35
N ASP A 178 -14.07 -11.42 -15.44
CA ASP A 178 -12.93 -10.51 -15.27
C ASP A 178 -12.71 -9.54 -16.45
N ALA A 179 -13.54 -9.62 -17.50
CA ALA A 179 -13.41 -8.80 -18.71
C ALA A 179 -13.66 -7.29 -18.50
N LEU A 180 -14.37 -6.90 -17.44
CA LEU A 180 -14.64 -5.50 -17.15
C LEU A 180 -13.40 -4.81 -16.57
N SER A 181 -13.09 -3.63 -17.07
CA SER A 181 -12.09 -2.73 -16.48
C SER A 181 -12.52 -2.25 -15.09
N THR A 182 -11.58 -1.73 -14.31
CA THR A 182 -11.87 -1.21 -12.96
C THR A 182 -12.94 -0.12 -12.97
N ALA A 183 -12.90 0.79 -13.95
CA ALA A 183 -13.88 1.86 -14.11
C ALA A 183 -15.30 1.31 -14.39
N GLU A 184 -15.39 0.29 -15.25
CA GLU A 184 -16.65 -0.38 -15.61
C GLU A 184 -17.21 -1.18 -14.42
N ARG A 185 -16.34 -1.84 -13.64
CA ARG A 185 -16.74 -2.55 -12.42
C ARG A 185 -17.33 -1.59 -11.39
N ILE A 186 -16.65 -0.49 -11.07
CA ILE A 186 -17.12 0.50 -10.09
C ILE A 186 -18.45 1.11 -10.51
N TRP A 187 -18.58 1.52 -11.77
CA TRP A 187 -19.85 2.03 -12.31
C TRP A 187 -20.96 0.98 -12.20
N SER A 188 -20.69 -0.27 -12.59
CA SER A 188 -21.66 -1.37 -12.49
C SER A 188 -22.13 -1.61 -11.04
N VAL A 189 -21.22 -1.53 -10.06
CA VAL A 189 -21.57 -1.63 -8.63
C VAL A 189 -22.42 -0.44 -8.17
N GLY A 190 -22.13 0.78 -8.66
CA GLY A 190 -22.97 1.96 -8.43
C GLY A 190 -24.40 1.78 -8.94
N VAL A 191 -24.55 1.22 -10.15
CA VAL A 191 -25.86 0.86 -10.73
C VAL A 191 -26.57 -0.18 -9.86
N LEU A 192 -25.88 -1.26 -9.47
CA LEU A 192 -26.46 -2.30 -8.60
C LEU A 192 -26.91 -1.74 -7.25
N SER A 193 -26.08 -0.92 -6.61
CA SER A 193 -26.38 -0.26 -5.33
C SER A 193 -27.66 0.57 -5.44
N TYR A 194 -27.74 1.40 -6.48
CA TYR A 194 -28.90 2.25 -6.72
C TYR A 194 -30.17 1.44 -7.01
N LEU A 195 -30.12 0.51 -7.97
CA LEU A 195 -31.30 -0.28 -8.38
C LEU A 195 -31.81 -1.17 -7.24
N ARG A 196 -30.93 -1.79 -6.44
CA ARG A 196 -31.32 -2.58 -5.26
C ARG A 196 -32.05 -1.74 -4.22
N SER A 197 -31.62 -0.48 -4.00
CA SER A 197 -32.30 0.43 -3.07
C SER A 197 -33.75 0.74 -3.46
N ARG A 198 -34.09 0.56 -4.74
CA ARG A 198 -35.45 0.78 -5.28
C ARG A 198 -36.35 -0.45 -5.19
N ILE A 199 -35.78 -1.64 -4.94
CA ILE A 199 -36.56 -2.87 -4.73
C ILE A 199 -36.91 -2.99 -3.24
N PRO A 200 -38.17 -3.30 -2.89
CA PRO A 200 -38.54 -3.62 -1.51
C PRO A 200 -37.64 -4.70 -0.88
N LYS A 201 -37.24 -4.52 0.38
CA LYS A 201 -36.28 -5.39 1.09
C LYS A 201 -36.72 -6.86 1.19
N ASP A 202 -38.02 -7.11 1.18
CA ASP A 202 -38.64 -8.44 1.16
C ASP A 202 -38.44 -9.19 -0.17
N ARG A 203 -37.99 -8.49 -1.22
CA ARG A 203 -37.84 -9.04 -2.58
C ARG A 203 -36.38 -9.24 -3.02
N HIS A 204 -35.42 -8.94 -2.15
CA HIS A 204 -34.00 -9.17 -2.43
C HIS A 204 -33.24 -9.53 -1.16
N SER A 205 -32.23 -10.39 -1.26
CA SER A 205 -31.39 -10.77 -0.13
C SER A 205 -30.56 -9.57 0.33
N ALA A 206 -30.67 -9.17 1.60
CA ALA A 206 -29.81 -8.14 2.15
C ALA A 206 -28.33 -8.54 2.05
N ILE A 207 -27.45 -7.54 1.88
CA ILE A 207 -26.00 -7.74 2.02
C ILE A 207 -25.75 -8.01 3.51
N PRO A 208 -25.07 -9.11 3.87
CA PRO A 208 -24.82 -9.43 5.26
C PRO A 208 -23.85 -8.42 5.88
N LEU A 209 -23.99 -8.19 7.20
CA LEU A 209 -23.03 -7.41 7.97
C LEU A 209 -21.69 -8.12 8.14
N VAL A 210 -21.74 -9.45 8.18
CA VAL A 210 -20.60 -10.35 8.31
C VAL A 210 -20.89 -11.55 7.44
N TRP A 211 -19.95 -11.90 6.56
CA TRP A 211 -20.04 -13.07 5.70
C TRP A 211 -19.85 -14.34 6.50
N THR A 212 -20.76 -15.29 6.28
CA THR A 212 -20.67 -16.65 6.81
C THR A 212 -20.42 -17.65 5.69
N ALA A 213 -20.13 -18.90 6.04
CA ALA A 213 -19.94 -19.98 5.05
C ALA A 213 -21.16 -20.14 4.11
N ASN A 214 -22.38 -19.89 4.62
CA ASN A 214 -23.62 -19.98 3.84
C ASN A 214 -23.76 -18.85 2.82
N ASP A 215 -23.09 -17.72 3.03
CA ASP A 215 -23.15 -16.56 2.13
C ASP A 215 -22.20 -16.70 0.93
N LEU A 216 -21.23 -17.62 0.96
CA LEU A 216 -20.20 -17.76 -0.07
C LEU A 216 -20.73 -18.10 -1.47
N ILE A 217 -22.00 -18.54 -1.57
CA ILE A 217 -22.67 -18.80 -2.86
C ILE A 217 -23.12 -17.51 -3.58
N ARG A 218 -23.17 -16.37 -2.89
CA ARG A 218 -23.68 -15.10 -3.43
C ARG A 218 -22.86 -14.60 -4.62
N PRO A 219 -23.46 -13.83 -5.53
CA PRO A 219 -22.76 -13.32 -6.72
C PRO A 219 -21.65 -12.34 -6.35
N ARG A 220 -20.68 -12.20 -7.24
CA ARG A 220 -19.54 -11.29 -7.16
C ARG A 220 -19.94 -9.85 -6.81
N GLY A 221 -21.04 -9.37 -7.41
CA GLY A 221 -21.56 -8.03 -7.13
C GLY A 221 -21.94 -7.79 -5.67
N ASP A 222 -22.37 -8.81 -4.93
CA ASP A 222 -22.71 -8.66 -3.50
C ASP A 222 -21.45 -8.47 -2.64
N PHE A 223 -20.33 -9.10 -3.00
CA PHE A 223 -19.03 -8.88 -2.34
C PHE A 223 -18.50 -7.48 -2.60
N LEU A 224 -18.57 -6.99 -3.84
CA LEU A 224 -18.19 -5.61 -4.18
C LEU A 224 -19.03 -4.59 -3.42
N LEU A 225 -20.35 -4.79 -3.34
CA LEU A 225 -21.25 -3.94 -2.56
C LEU A 225 -20.89 -3.93 -1.07
N PHE A 226 -20.52 -5.09 -0.52
CA PHE A 226 -20.07 -5.19 0.86
C PHE A 226 -18.75 -4.44 1.10
N PHE A 227 -17.74 -4.65 0.25
CA PHE A 227 -16.42 -4.03 0.45
C PHE A 227 -16.41 -2.52 0.22
N LEU A 228 -17.32 -2.01 -0.62
CA LEU A 228 -17.42 -0.59 -1.00
C LEU A 228 -18.56 0.13 -0.28
N GLN A 229 -19.17 -0.48 0.75
CA GLN A 229 -20.40 0.02 1.37
C GLN A 229 -20.29 1.42 1.99
N ASP A 230 -19.08 1.86 2.34
CA ASP A 230 -18.79 3.13 2.99
C ASP A 230 -18.19 4.19 2.04
N GLU A 231 -18.02 3.85 0.76
CA GLU A 231 -17.36 4.71 -0.25
C GLU A 231 -18.37 5.47 -1.11
N ASP A 232 -18.01 6.70 -1.53
CA ASP A 232 -18.81 7.49 -2.49
C ASP A 232 -18.56 7.01 -3.92
N LEU A 233 -19.23 5.91 -4.27
CA LEU A 233 -19.14 5.29 -5.59
C LEU A 233 -19.51 6.25 -6.73
N GLY A 234 -20.39 7.22 -6.48
CA GLY A 234 -20.77 8.21 -7.48
C GLY A 234 -19.60 9.10 -7.85
N LYS A 235 -18.97 9.71 -6.84
CA LYS A 235 -17.78 10.55 -7.04
C LYS A 235 -16.64 9.78 -7.72
N ILE A 236 -16.34 8.57 -7.24
CA ILE A 236 -15.26 7.74 -7.79
C ILE A 236 -15.54 7.40 -9.26
N ALA A 237 -16.77 6.99 -9.58
CA ALA A 237 -17.14 6.68 -10.95
C ALA A 237 -17.06 7.93 -11.86
N GLU A 238 -17.53 9.09 -11.43
CA GLU A 238 -17.41 10.33 -12.21
C GLU A 238 -15.94 10.68 -12.50
N GLU A 239 -15.05 10.58 -11.51
CA GLU A 239 -13.63 10.87 -11.68
C GLU A 239 -12.94 9.92 -12.67
N MET A 240 -13.27 8.63 -12.62
CA MET A 240 -12.70 7.64 -13.53
C MET A 240 -13.21 7.81 -14.96
N TRP A 241 -14.48 8.21 -15.12
CA TRP A 241 -15.17 8.44 -16.40
C TRP A 241 -15.15 9.91 -16.87
N ALA A 242 -14.31 10.75 -16.26
CA ALA A 242 -14.20 12.18 -16.60
C ALA A 242 -13.48 12.43 -17.94
N GLU A 243 -12.48 11.61 -18.26
CA GLU A 243 -11.58 11.78 -19.41
C GLU A 243 -11.70 10.60 -20.40
N SER A 244 -11.29 10.82 -21.65
CA SER A 244 -11.23 9.76 -22.68
C SER A 244 -9.82 9.68 -23.26
N PRO A 245 -9.09 8.55 -23.10
CA PRO A 245 -9.53 7.30 -22.47
C PRO A 245 -9.75 7.46 -20.96
N PHE A 246 -10.71 6.70 -20.42
CA PHE A 246 -11.02 6.71 -18.99
C PHE A 246 -9.84 6.18 -18.17
N LYS A 247 -9.75 6.62 -16.91
CA LYS A 247 -8.64 6.22 -16.04
C LYS A 247 -8.75 4.74 -15.70
N SER A 248 -7.69 3.98 -16.00
CA SER A 248 -7.66 2.53 -15.80
C SER A 248 -7.59 2.12 -14.33
N GLU A 249 -7.09 3.01 -13.47
CA GLU A 249 -6.88 2.77 -12.04
C GLU A 249 -7.44 3.96 -11.23
N PRO A 250 -8.15 3.70 -10.12
CA PRO A 250 -8.62 4.76 -9.23
C PRO A 250 -7.43 5.42 -8.52
N PHE A 251 -7.53 6.71 -8.23
CA PHE A 251 -6.51 7.43 -7.44
C PHE A 251 -6.46 6.94 -6.00
N GLU A 252 -7.62 6.57 -5.45
CA GLU A 252 -7.76 6.12 -4.08
C GLU A 252 -7.29 4.67 -3.95
N HIS A 253 -6.23 4.46 -3.17
CA HIS A 253 -5.67 3.13 -2.93
C HIS A 253 -6.65 2.17 -2.28
N ILE A 254 -7.56 2.66 -1.45
CA ILE A 254 -8.61 1.85 -0.81
C ILE A 254 -9.44 1.13 -1.89
N ILE A 255 -9.81 1.84 -2.95
CA ILE A 255 -10.58 1.26 -4.06
C ILE A 255 -9.74 0.23 -4.82
N GLN A 256 -8.45 0.50 -5.04
CA GLN A 256 -7.55 -0.48 -5.66
C GLN A 256 -7.44 -1.77 -4.83
N GLU A 257 -7.29 -1.63 -3.51
CA GLU A 257 -7.23 -2.74 -2.57
C GLU A 257 -8.52 -3.56 -2.62
N VAL A 258 -9.69 -2.90 -2.58
CA VAL A 258 -11.00 -3.58 -2.60
C VAL A 258 -11.21 -4.37 -3.89
N ILE A 259 -10.91 -3.78 -5.05
CA ILE A 259 -11.05 -4.46 -6.34
C ILE A 259 -10.13 -5.68 -6.44
N GLN A 260 -8.91 -5.58 -5.89
CA GLN A 260 -7.96 -6.70 -5.85
C GLN A 260 -8.38 -7.77 -4.85
N ARG A 261 -8.82 -7.38 -3.65
CA ARG A 261 -9.34 -8.27 -2.60
C ARG A 261 -10.50 -9.08 -3.14
N GLU A 262 -11.43 -8.42 -3.80
CA GLU A 262 -12.57 -9.06 -4.42
C GLU A 262 -12.16 -10.03 -5.54
N SER A 263 -11.24 -9.64 -6.41
CA SER A 263 -10.74 -10.54 -7.46
C SER A 263 -10.11 -11.82 -6.87
N ILE A 264 -9.46 -11.73 -5.71
CA ILE A 264 -8.95 -12.89 -4.97
C ILE A 264 -10.09 -13.75 -4.43
N VAL A 265 -11.12 -13.13 -3.83
CA VAL A 265 -12.31 -13.82 -3.30
C VAL A 265 -13.02 -14.58 -4.43
N HIS A 266 -13.29 -13.92 -5.55
CA HIS A 266 -13.93 -14.55 -6.71
C HIS A 266 -13.11 -15.73 -7.24
N HIS A 267 -11.80 -15.55 -7.42
CA HIS A 267 -10.92 -16.62 -7.89
C HIS A 267 -10.91 -17.83 -6.94
N ILE A 268 -10.84 -17.61 -5.62
CA ILE A 268 -10.87 -18.69 -4.63
C ILE A 268 -12.23 -19.39 -4.65
N LYS A 269 -13.33 -18.63 -4.74
CA LYS A 269 -14.70 -19.15 -4.82
C LYS A 269 -14.88 -20.06 -6.02
N ASP A 270 -14.39 -19.67 -7.21
CA ASP A 270 -14.51 -20.49 -8.43
C ASP A 270 -13.73 -21.81 -8.32
N GLN A 271 -12.55 -21.78 -7.70
CA GLN A 271 -11.80 -23.02 -7.45
C GLN A 271 -12.51 -23.92 -6.43
N ILE A 272 -13.13 -23.36 -5.39
CA ILE A 272 -13.93 -24.13 -4.44
C ILE A 272 -15.14 -24.76 -5.14
N GLY A 273 -15.82 -24.02 -6.01
CA GLY A 273 -17.00 -24.50 -6.74
C GLY A 273 -16.71 -25.62 -7.73
N THR A 274 -15.47 -25.74 -8.19
CA THR A 274 -15.02 -26.80 -9.12
C THR A 274 -14.30 -27.95 -8.43
N ALA A 275 -13.98 -27.82 -7.15
CA ALA A 275 -13.28 -28.84 -6.37
C ALA A 275 -14.24 -29.97 -5.93
N PRO A 276 -13.79 -31.25 -5.96
CA PRO A 276 -14.61 -32.37 -5.53
C PRO A 276 -14.84 -32.41 -4.01
N ASP A 277 -13.91 -31.86 -3.23
CA ASP A 277 -13.96 -31.83 -1.77
C ASP A 277 -14.02 -30.39 -1.27
N PRO A 278 -14.74 -30.12 -0.16
CA PRO A 278 -14.71 -28.81 0.47
C PRO A 278 -13.31 -28.47 1.03
N PRO A 279 -12.98 -27.17 1.12
CA PRO A 279 -11.75 -26.69 1.76
C PRO A 279 -11.67 -27.12 3.23
N SER A 280 -10.46 -27.22 3.77
CA SER A 280 -10.26 -27.45 5.21
C SER A 280 -10.95 -26.39 6.07
N LYS A 281 -11.36 -26.77 7.29
CA LYS A 281 -11.98 -25.84 8.26
C LYS A 281 -11.06 -24.66 8.57
N ASP A 282 -9.77 -24.91 8.67
CA ASP A 282 -8.76 -23.87 8.91
C ASP A 282 -8.71 -22.88 7.74
N PHE A 283 -8.69 -23.37 6.50
CA PHE A 283 -8.74 -22.50 5.32
C PHE A 283 -10.06 -21.71 5.26
N GLN A 284 -11.21 -22.35 5.50
CA GLN A 284 -12.51 -21.65 5.52
C GLN A 284 -12.52 -20.50 6.53
N THR A 285 -11.92 -20.74 7.71
CA THR A 285 -11.80 -19.72 8.76
C THR A 285 -10.94 -18.55 8.30
N LEU A 286 -9.78 -18.82 7.70
CA LEU A 286 -8.91 -17.79 7.11
C LEU A 286 -9.60 -16.99 6.02
N TYR A 287 -10.30 -17.68 5.13
CA TYR A 287 -10.97 -17.08 3.98
C TYR A 287 -12.13 -16.18 4.41
N LEU A 288 -12.94 -16.62 5.37
CA LEU A 288 -14.00 -15.77 5.94
C LEU A 288 -13.43 -14.59 6.73
N ALA A 289 -12.35 -14.79 7.49
CA ALA A 289 -11.68 -13.68 8.18
C ALA A 289 -11.14 -12.64 7.20
N PHE A 290 -10.60 -13.08 6.06
CA PHE A 290 -10.13 -12.20 4.99
C PHE A 290 -11.25 -11.39 4.33
N ILE A 291 -12.39 -12.03 4.01
CA ILE A 291 -13.57 -11.36 3.47
C ILE A 291 -14.11 -10.33 4.48
N ASN A 292 -14.14 -10.67 5.77
CA ASN A 292 -14.71 -9.80 6.80
C ASN A 292 -13.74 -8.73 7.33
N LEU A 293 -12.57 -8.54 6.71
CA LEU A 293 -11.73 -7.39 7.03
C LEU A 293 -12.46 -6.09 6.65
N GLU A 294 -12.43 -5.12 7.54
CA GLU A 294 -12.97 -3.79 7.27
C GLU A 294 -12.23 -3.12 6.09
N THR A 295 -12.90 -2.14 5.49
CA THR A 295 -12.33 -1.25 4.48
C THR A 295 -12.32 0.17 5.08
N PRO A 296 -11.16 0.82 5.26
CA PRO A 296 -9.82 0.27 5.10
C PRO A 296 -9.49 -0.81 6.15
N ILE A 297 -8.50 -1.65 5.84
CA ILE A 297 -8.07 -2.75 6.71
C ILE A 297 -7.50 -2.20 8.03
N ASP A 298 -8.06 -2.67 9.14
CA ASP A 298 -7.53 -2.42 10.49
C ASP A 298 -6.22 -3.19 10.76
N SER A 299 -5.26 -2.52 11.40
CA SER A 299 -3.92 -3.08 11.64
C SER A 299 -3.91 -4.29 12.56
N GLU A 300 -4.73 -4.27 13.62
CA GLU A 300 -4.79 -5.34 14.61
C GLU A 300 -5.44 -6.58 13.99
N LYS A 301 -6.57 -6.40 13.30
CA LYS A 301 -7.25 -7.47 12.56
C LYS A 301 -6.35 -8.07 11.47
N ALA A 302 -5.61 -7.25 10.72
CA ALA A 302 -4.69 -7.75 9.72
C ALA A 302 -3.57 -8.61 10.36
N SER A 303 -3.01 -8.15 11.48
CA SER A 303 -1.96 -8.87 12.22
C SER A 303 -2.47 -10.21 12.76
N SER A 304 -3.65 -10.22 13.39
CA SER A 304 -4.32 -11.44 13.86
C SER A 304 -4.55 -12.44 12.72
N LEU A 305 -4.94 -11.97 11.53
CA LEU A 305 -5.12 -12.83 10.36
C LEU A 305 -3.78 -13.40 9.87
N MET A 306 -2.72 -12.61 9.88
CA MET A 306 -1.38 -13.07 9.50
C MET A 306 -0.83 -14.14 10.45
N ILE A 307 -1.17 -14.08 11.74
CA ILE A 307 -0.85 -15.14 12.71
C ILE A 307 -1.59 -16.44 12.35
N LEU A 308 -2.89 -16.36 12.03
CA LEU A 308 -3.66 -17.53 11.61
C LEU A 308 -3.09 -18.14 10.31
N ILE A 309 -2.73 -17.29 9.34
CA ILE A 309 -2.10 -17.71 8.07
C ILE A 309 -0.79 -18.44 8.34
N LYS A 310 0.07 -17.89 9.21
CA LYS A 310 1.33 -18.53 9.59
C LYS A 310 1.08 -19.93 10.13
N ASN A 311 0.19 -20.04 11.12
CA ASN A 311 -0.12 -21.31 11.76
C ASN A 311 -0.64 -22.31 10.73
N HIS A 312 -1.51 -21.90 9.81
CA HIS A 312 -2.01 -22.76 8.75
C HIS A 312 -0.87 -23.22 7.82
N LEU A 313 0.00 -22.32 7.35
CA LEU A 313 1.11 -22.67 6.46
C LEU A 313 2.16 -23.60 7.10
N GLU A 314 2.37 -23.50 8.41
CA GLU A 314 3.29 -24.36 9.17
C GLU A 314 2.73 -25.79 9.35
N HIS A 315 1.42 -25.94 9.46
CA HIS A 315 0.76 -27.21 9.75
C HIS A 315 0.04 -27.82 8.53
N LEU A 316 0.11 -27.17 7.37
CA LEU A 316 -0.54 -27.63 6.15
C LEU A 316 0.16 -28.91 5.64
N ASN A 317 -0.43 -30.05 6.00
CA ASN A 317 0.01 -31.38 5.60
C ASN A 317 -0.76 -31.94 4.38
N ARG A 318 -1.66 -31.16 3.78
CA ARG A 318 -2.47 -31.63 2.65
C ARG A 318 -1.69 -31.54 1.34
N LYS A 319 -1.57 -32.66 0.63
CA LYS A 319 -1.17 -32.69 -0.77
C LYS A 319 -2.19 -31.90 -1.60
N LYS A 320 -1.70 -31.12 -2.57
CA LYS A 320 -2.49 -30.43 -3.59
C LYS A 320 -3.61 -31.35 -4.08
N ARG A 321 -4.85 -30.93 -3.90
CA ARG A 321 -6.01 -31.65 -4.42
C ARG A 321 -6.22 -31.20 -5.85
N ASN A 322 -6.61 -32.13 -6.73
CA ASN A 322 -6.95 -31.77 -8.09
C ASN A 322 -8.01 -30.66 -8.03
N HIS A 323 -7.73 -29.53 -8.68
CA HIS A 323 -8.59 -28.32 -8.82
C HIS A 323 -8.59 -27.29 -7.67
N PHE A 324 -8.09 -27.59 -6.47
CA PHE A 324 -7.99 -26.59 -5.39
C PHE A 324 -6.69 -26.70 -4.58
N ASP A 325 -5.94 -25.60 -4.54
CA ASP A 325 -4.63 -25.50 -3.90
C ASP A 325 -4.73 -24.60 -2.66
N GLU A 326 -5.03 -25.21 -1.51
CA GLU A 326 -5.16 -24.52 -0.21
C GLU A 326 -3.91 -23.69 0.13
N GLU A 327 -2.72 -24.22 -0.18
CA GLU A 327 -1.45 -23.54 0.10
C GLU A 327 -1.32 -22.28 -0.74
N ALA A 328 -1.52 -22.41 -2.05
CA ALA A 328 -1.45 -21.28 -2.98
C ALA A 328 -2.48 -20.21 -2.60
N ASN A 329 -3.72 -20.59 -2.31
CA ASN A 329 -4.76 -19.62 -1.93
C ASN A 329 -4.48 -18.92 -0.60
N THR A 330 -3.91 -19.64 0.38
CA THR A 330 -3.46 -19.03 1.63
C THR A 330 -2.35 -18.01 1.39
N ILE A 331 -1.38 -18.35 0.52
CA ILE A 331 -0.30 -17.43 0.16
C ILE A 331 -0.83 -16.24 -0.63
N ARG A 332 -1.84 -16.43 -1.48
CA ARG A 332 -2.48 -15.33 -2.21
C ARG A 332 -3.09 -14.30 -1.26
N ILE A 333 -3.80 -14.76 -0.23
CA ILE A 333 -4.31 -13.89 0.85
C ILE A 333 -3.16 -13.19 1.57
N LEU A 334 -2.10 -13.92 1.93
CA LEU A 334 -0.91 -13.36 2.60
C LEU A 334 -0.25 -12.24 1.79
N LEU A 335 -0.07 -12.46 0.49
CA LEU A 335 0.56 -11.49 -0.41
C LEU A 335 -0.30 -10.24 -0.60
N HIS A 336 -1.62 -10.38 -0.61
CA HIS A 336 -2.54 -9.24 -0.65
C HIS A 336 -2.37 -8.33 0.58
N LEU A 337 -2.36 -8.94 1.78
CA LEU A 337 -2.15 -8.19 3.02
C LEU A 337 -0.79 -7.49 3.03
N GLU A 338 0.28 -8.16 2.58
CA GLU A 338 1.61 -7.54 2.45
C GLU A 338 1.61 -6.35 1.50
N GLU A 339 0.91 -6.47 0.36
CA GLU A 339 0.90 -5.50 -0.71
C GLU A 339 0.18 -4.21 -0.32
N HIS A 340 -0.95 -4.32 0.39
CA HIS A 340 -1.85 -3.19 0.65
C HIS A 340 -1.81 -2.64 2.08
N HIS A 341 -1.20 -3.34 3.04
CA HIS A 341 -1.19 -2.92 4.44
C HIS A 341 0.23 -2.86 5.04
N TYR A 342 0.60 -1.71 5.63
CA TYR A 342 1.99 -1.47 6.07
C TYR A 342 2.43 -2.43 7.19
N ASP A 343 1.64 -2.55 8.26
CA ASP A 343 2.02 -3.42 9.39
C ASP A 343 2.02 -4.90 8.95
N SER A 344 1.15 -5.25 8.00
CA SER A 344 1.16 -6.58 7.37
C SER A 344 2.44 -6.83 6.58
N SER A 345 2.99 -5.80 5.90
CA SER A 345 4.30 -5.92 5.24
C SER A 345 5.44 -6.12 6.25
N VAL A 346 5.35 -5.50 7.45
CA VAL A 346 6.30 -5.73 8.55
C VAL A 346 6.20 -7.17 9.04
N GLU A 347 5.00 -7.66 9.31
CA GLU A 347 4.76 -9.03 9.75
C GLU A 347 5.16 -10.06 8.70
N PHE A 348 4.86 -9.81 7.42
CA PHE A 348 5.30 -10.66 6.30
C PHE A 348 6.81 -10.89 6.32
N ARG A 349 7.59 -9.84 6.62
CA ARG A 349 9.05 -9.97 6.75
C ARG A 349 9.47 -10.86 7.91
N ARG A 350 8.71 -10.88 9.01
CA ARG A 350 8.93 -11.77 10.16
C ARG A 350 8.55 -13.22 9.82
N LEU A 351 7.40 -13.43 9.18
CA LEU A 351 6.92 -14.76 8.74
C LEU A 351 7.91 -15.45 7.80
N THR A 352 8.42 -14.70 6.82
CA THR A 352 9.37 -15.19 5.83
C THR A 352 10.81 -15.34 6.36
N LYS A 353 11.03 -15.25 7.69
CA LYS A 353 12.28 -15.73 8.31
C LYS A 353 12.31 -17.26 8.41
N SER A 354 11.15 -17.92 8.45
CA SER A 354 11.06 -19.38 8.40
C SER A 354 11.45 -19.87 6.99
N PRO A 355 12.49 -20.73 6.84
CA PRO A 355 12.92 -21.23 5.53
C PRO A 355 11.82 -21.96 4.78
N THR A 356 10.97 -22.71 5.50
CA THR A 356 9.85 -23.46 4.94
C THR A 356 8.79 -22.52 4.38
N ILE A 357 8.34 -21.53 5.16
CA ILE A 357 7.36 -20.54 4.70
C ILE A 357 7.93 -19.72 3.54
N LEU A 358 9.19 -19.28 3.64
CA LEU A 358 9.86 -18.53 2.58
C LEU A 358 9.87 -19.32 1.26
N ALA A 359 10.14 -20.63 1.29
CA ALA A 359 10.13 -21.46 0.10
C ALA A 359 8.74 -21.56 -0.55
N LYS A 360 7.71 -21.81 0.25
CA LYS A 360 6.32 -21.86 -0.21
C LYS A 360 5.90 -20.54 -0.84
N VAL A 361 6.14 -19.43 -0.13
CA VAL A 361 5.80 -18.07 -0.60
C VAL A 361 6.52 -17.73 -1.89
N LEU A 362 7.84 -17.99 -1.98
CA LEU A 362 8.62 -17.70 -3.18
C LEU A 362 8.08 -18.46 -4.40
N GLN A 363 7.81 -19.76 -4.25
CA GLN A 363 7.29 -20.60 -5.34
C GLN A 363 5.92 -20.12 -5.82
N SER A 364 5.00 -19.83 -4.89
CA SER A 364 3.66 -19.36 -5.23
C SER A 364 3.67 -17.94 -5.82
N ASP A 365 4.43 -17.00 -5.27
CA ASP A 365 4.51 -15.62 -5.79
C ASP A 365 5.02 -15.60 -7.23
N ILE A 366 6.11 -16.33 -7.52
CA ILE A 366 6.61 -16.50 -8.89
C ILE A 366 5.53 -17.12 -9.81
N SER A 367 4.86 -18.17 -9.34
CA SER A 367 3.83 -18.86 -10.12
C SER A 367 2.64 -17.94 -10.44
N PHE A 368 2.20 -17.12 -9.48
CA PHE A 368 1.12 -16.15 -9.70
C PHE A 368 1.51 -15.06 -10.68
N GLN A 369 2.75 -14.57 -10.60
CA GLN A 369 3.25 -13.57 -11.54
C GLN A 369 3.32 -14.14 -12.96
N ILE A 370 3.85 -15.35 -13.15
CA ILE A 370 3.94 -16.01 -14.46
C ILE A 370 2.56 -16.28 -15.07
N ALA A 371 1.55 -16.59 -14.25
CA ALA A 371 0.18 -16.82 -14.72
C ALA A 371 -0.51 -15.53 -15.21
N GLY A 372 -0.01 -14.35 -14.81
CA GLY A 372 -0.50 -13.06 -15.29
C GLY A 372 0.15 -12.61 -16.60
N THR A 373 -0.26 -11.44 -17.07
CA THR A 373 0.35 -10.79 -18.24
C THR A 373 1.70 -10.19 -17.84
N LEU A 374 2.79 -10.78 -18.33
CA LEU A 374 4.15 -10.28 -18.15
C LEU A 374 4.87 -10.13 -19.49
N PRO A 375 5.81 -9.17 -19.58
CA PRO A 375 6.75 -9.14 -20.69
C PRO A 375 7.51 -10.47 -20.86
N PRO A 376 7.83 -10.89 -22.10
CA PRO A 376 8.42 -12.20 -22.36
C PRO A 376 9.74 -12.46 -21.64
N ARG A 377 10.66 -11.48 -21.57
CA ARG A 377 11.95 -11.70 -20.89
C ARG A 377 11.77 -11.80 -19.39
N LEU A 378 10.89 -10.98 -18.80
CA LEU A 378 10.53 -11.10 -17.39
C LEU A 378 9.89 -12.47 -17.07
N SER A 379 8.98 -12.95 -17.92
CA SER A 379 8.38 -14.29 -17.76
C SER A 379 9.44 -15.39 -17.82
N SER A 380 10.37 -15.31 -18.78
CA SER A 380 11.49 -16.25 -18.92
C SER A 380 12.39 -16.25 -17.68
N PHE A 381 12.75 -15.06 -17.19
CA PHE A 381 13.57 -14.90 -16.00
C PHE A 381 12.89 -15.51 -14.75
N LEU A 382 11.59 -15.24 -14.55
CA LEU A 382 10.85 -15.80 -13.43
C LEU A 382 10.74 -17.33 -13.52
N ARG A 383 10.60 -17.91 -14.72
CA ARG A 383 10.63 -19.37 -14.93
C ARG A 383 11.99 -19.96 -14.58
N GLU A 384 13.08 -19.29 -14.94
CA GLU A 384 14.43 -19.69 -14.56
C GLU A 384 14.62 -19.66 -13.03
N LEU A 385 14.17 -18.60 -12.37
CA LEU A 385 14.20 -18.51 -10.90
C LEU A 385 13.35 -19.59 -10.22
N LEU A 386 12.19 -19.93 -10.78
CA LEU A 386 11.34 -21.00 -10.25
C LEU A 386 12.08 -22.34 -10.20
N ASN A 387 12.92 -22.61 -11.21
CA ASN A 387 13.68 -23.84 -11.32
C ASN A 387 14.95 -23.83 -10.44
N THR A 388 15.68 -22.73 -10.44
CA THR A 388 17.00 -22.63 -9.80
C THR A 388 16.92 -22.24 -8.32
N ASN A 389 15.85 -21.56 -7.91
CA ASN A 389 15.61 -21.08 -6.54
C ASN A 389 16.74 -20.21 -5.95
N THR A 390 17.64 -19.71 -6.80
CA THR A 390 18.88 -19.00 -6.45
C THR A 390 19.15 -17.87 -7.43
N VAL A 391 19.81 -16.81 -6.97
CA VAL A 391 20.24 -15.68 -7.80
C VAL A 391 21.75 -15.59 -7.76
N ASN A 392 22.36 -15.26 -8.91
CA ASN A 392 23.79 -15.00 -9.03
C ASN A 392 24.00 -13.63 -9.70
N ILE A 393 25.26 -13.25 -9.94
CA ILE A 393 25.60 -11.96 -10.55
C ILE A 393 24.98 -11.81 -11.95
N HIS A 394 24.95 -12.89 -12.75
CA HIS A 394 24.39 -12.86 -14.09
C HIS A 394 22.88 -12.56 -14.07
N HIS A 395 22.13 -13.22 -13.19
CA HIS A 395 20.71 -12.95 -12.96
C HIS A 395 20.44 -11.50 -12.55
N ILE A 396 21.29 -10.89 -11.72
CA ILE A 396 21.16 -9.47 -11.34
C ILE A 396 21.31 -8.57 -12.56
N THR A 397 22.33 -8.81 -13.40
CA THR A 397 22.52 -8.07 -14.65
C THR A 397 21.32 -8.24 -15.58
N GLN A 398 20.82 -9.47 -15.75
CA GLN A 398 19.62 -9.74 -16.57
C GLN A 398 18.40 -8.94 -16.08
N VAL A 399 18.16 -8.87 -14.77
CA VAL A 399 17.05 -8.09 -14.21
C VAL A 399 17.19 -6.61 -14.55
N LEU A 400 18.38 -6.02 -14.38
CA LEU A 400 18.61 -4.61 -14.67
C LEU A 400 18.44 -4.31 -16.17
N GLU A 401 18.88 -5.22 -17.05
CA GLU A 401 18.64 -5.14 -18.50
C GLU A 401 17.14 -5.22 -18.86
N ILE A 402 16.39 -6.12 -18.22
CA ILE A 402 14.93 -6.21 -18.39
C ILE A 402 14.28 -4.89 -17.99
N LEU A 403 14.63 -4.34 -16.81
CA LEU A 403 14.07 -3.08 -16.31
C LEU A 403 14.43 -1.87 -17.18
N LYS A 404 15.58 -1.92 -17.85
CA LYS A 404 16.04 -0.88 -18.80
C LYS A 404 15.26 -0.92 -20.11
N HIS A 405 14.97 -2.11 -20.64
CA HIS A 405 14.46 -2.28 -22.00
C HIS A 405 12.96 -2.59 -22.09
N GLU A 406 12.37 -3.23 -21.09
CA GLU A 406 10.96 -3.60 -21.09
C GLU A 406 10.12 -2.60 -20.30
N GLN A 407 8.91 -2.32 -20.80
CA GLN A 407 7.93 -1.56 -20.04
C GLN A 407 7.22 -2.50 -19.07
N ILE A 408 7.44 -2.27 -17.78
CA ILE A 408 6.71 -2.95 -16.71
C ILE A 408 5.83 -1.96 -15.98
N SER A 409 4.69 -2.43 -15.48
CA SER A 409 3.80 -1.62 -14.65
C SER A 409 4.39 -1.46 -13.24
N THR A 410 3.86 -0.46 -12.51
CA THR A 410 4.27 -0.20 -11.12
C THR A 410 4.01 -1.41 -10.20
N PRO A 411 2.83 -2.08 -10.25
CA PRO A 411 2.61 -3.31 -9.51
C PRO A 411 3.57 -4.46 -9.90
N GLN A 412 3.86 -4.63 -11.19
CA GLN A 412 4.81 -5.66 -11.65
C GLN A 412 6.21 -5.44 -11.06
N LEU A 413 6.68 -4.18 -11.02
CA LEU A 413 7.96 -3.84 -10.39
C LEU A 413 7.98 -4.21 -8.90
N GLY A 414 6.92 -3.84 -8.16
CA GLY A 414 6.79 -4.15 -6.74
C GLY A 414 6.85 -5.65 -6.45
N ARG A 415 6.12 -6.45 -7.23
CA ARG A 415 6.07 -7.91 -7.10
C ARG A 415 7.39 -8.59 -7.51
N LEU A 416 8.08 -8.09 -8.54
CA LEU A 416 9.43 -8.53 -8.89
C LEU A 416 10.42 -8.26 -7.75
N PHE A 417 10.37 -7.07 -7.16
CA PHE A 417 11.27 -6.70 -6.05
C PHE A 417 11.00 -7.52 -4.80
N ARG A 418 9.74 -7.88 -4.54
CA ARG A 418 9.39 -8.85 -3.49
C ARG A 418 10.04 -10.21 -3.72
N VAL A 419 9.96 -10.75 -4.94
CA VAL A 419 10.63 -12.02 -5.31
C VAL A 419 12.15 -11.92 -5.11
N LEU A 420 12.79 -10.85 -5.59
CA LEU A 420 14.23 -10.63 -5.40
C LEU A 420 14.61 -10.55 -3.92
N ASN A 421 13.82 -9.83 -3.11
CA ASN A 421 14.02 -9.77 -1.66
C ASN A 421 13.90 -11.17 -1.01
N LEU A 422 12.95 -12.00 -1.43
CA LEU A 422 12.80 -13.37 -0.91
C LEU A 422 14.00 -14.25 -1.29
N VAL A 423 14.53 -14.13 -2.51
CA VAL A 423 15.74 -14.87 -2.92
C VAL A 423 16.99 -14.36 -2.19
N PHE A 424 17.18 -13.04 -2.08
CA PHE A 424 18.32 -12.44 -1.38
C PHE A 424 18.30 -12.69 0.13
N LYS A 425 17.13 -12.98 0.72
CA LYS A 425 17.08 -13.47 2.10
C LYS A 425 17.82 -14.79 2.29
N ARG A 426 17.88 -15.65 1.26
CA ARG A 426 18.67 -16.90 1.27
C ARG A 426 20.15 -16.64 1.05
N ASP A 427 20.49 -15.67 0.20
CA ASP A 427 21.87 -15.22 -0.03
C ASP A 427 22.00 -13.70 0.12
N ARG A 428 22.32 -13.27 1.35
CA ARG A 428 22.40 -11.86 1.70
C ARG A 428 23.52 -11.12 0.96
N ALA A 429 24.53 -11.81 0.45
CA ALA A 429 25.60 -11.17 -0.31
C ALA A 429 25.06 -10.52 -1.59
N MET A 430 23.98 -11.06 -2.16
CA MET A 430 23.36 -10.55 -3.37
C MET A 430 22.79 -9.14 -3.21
N TYR A 431 22.41 -8.69 -2.00
CA TYR A 431 22.04 -7.29 -1.77
C TYR A 431 23.17 -6.32 -2.12
N ARG A 432 24.40 -6.65 -1.70
CA ARG A 432 25.59 -5.85 -2.02
C ARG A 432 25.91 -5.89 -3.51
N VAL A 433 25.82 -7.07 -4.13
CA VAL A 433 26.04 -7.24 -5.57
C VAL A 433 25.04 -6.41 -6.36
N PHE A 434 23.75 -6.47 -6.01
CA PHE A 434 22.70 -5.68 -6.64
C PHE A 434 23.00 -4.18 -6.51
N SER A 435 23.35 -3.71 -5.32
CA SER A 435 23.74 -2.33 -5.11
C SER A 435 24.90 -1.93 -6.01
N ILE A 436 25.99 -2.71 -6.10
CA ILE A 436 27.13 -2.38 -6.96
C ILE A 436 26.72 -2.34 -8.43
N ARG A 437 25.97 -3.35 -8.91
CA ARG A 437 25.53 -3.39 -10.31
C ARG A 437 24.60 -2.24 -10.67
N LEU A 438 23.77 -1.80 -9.73
CA LEU A 438 22.88 -0.65 -9.95
C LEU A 438 23.66 0.66 -10.24
N ASP A 439 24.94 0.80 -9.82
CA ASP A 439 25.79 1.94 -10.22
C ASP A 439 26.06 1.98 -11.73
N GLU A 440 26.00 0.84 -12.42
CA GLU A 440 26.21 0.75 -13.87
C GLU A 440 24.97 1.20 -14.66
N TYR A 441 23.83 1.42 -13.99
CA TYR A 441 22.53 1.75 -14.57
C TYR A 441 21.97 3.06 -14.00
N THR A 442 22.81 4.10 -13.88
CA THR A 442 22.44 5.36 -13.22
C THR A 442 21.18 6.02 -13.80
N GLU A 443 20.95 5.89 -15.12
CA GLU A 443 19.78 6.45 -15.81
C GLU A 443 18.45 5.78 -15.42
N LEU A 444 18.50 4.54 -14.92
CA LEU A 444 17.33 3.76 -14.55
C LEU A 444 16.81 4.15 -13.15
N ILE A 445 17.70 4.65 -12.28
CA ILE A 445 17.44 4.87 -10.85
C ILE A 445 16.28 5.86 -10.60
N PRO A 446 16.21 7.04 -11.24
CA PRO A 446 15.10 7.97 -11.02
C PRO A 446 13.73 7.37 -11.38
N LYS A 447 13.67 6.67 -12.53
CA LYS A 447 12.43 6.00 -13.00
C LYS A 447 11.97 4.93 -12.01
N LEU A 448 12.89 4.07 -11.55
CA LEU A 448 12.54 3.05 -10.55
C LEU A 448 12.12 3.68 -9.22
N SER A 449 12.80 4.74 -8.78
CA SER A 449 12.44 5.45 -7.56
C SER A 449 11.02 6.01 -7.63
N GLU A 450 10.64 6.65 -8.74
CA GLU A 450 9.30 7.19 -8.94
C GLU A 450 8.24 6.08 -8.91
N MET A 451 8.45 4.99 -9.63
CA MET A 451 7.55 3.84 -9.62
C MET A 451 7.41 3.23 -8.23
N LEU A 452 8.51 3.08 -7.48
CA LEU A 452 8.47 2.53 -6.12
C LEU A 452 7.76 3.47 -5.14
N LEU A 453 7.96 4.78 -5.26
CA LEU A 453 7.21 5.76 -4.48
C LEU A 453 5.72 5.66 -4.80
N LYS A 454 5.33 5.64 -6.08
CA LYS A 454 3.92 5.46 -6.47
C LYS A 454 3.33 4.16 -5.92
N TYR A 455 4.06 3.06 -5.99
CA TYR A 455 3.67 1.76 -5.43
C TYR A 455 3.47 1.80 -3.91
N ARG A 456 4.27 2.60 -3.20
CA ARG A 456 4.28 2.69 -1.73
C ARG A 456 3.38 3.78 -1.17
N HIS A 457 3.15 4.87 -1.88
CA HIS A 457 2.19 5.92 -1.50
C HIS A 457 0.75 5.39 -1.40
N GLY A 458 0.45 4.29 -2.11
CA GLY A 458 -0.78 3.54 -1.88
C GLY A 458 -0.83 2.88 -0.49
N ARG A 459 0.30 2.43 0.05
CA ARG A 459 0.33 1.76 1.36
C ARG A 459 0.19 2.81 2.46
N MET A 460 -0.85 2.69 3.29
CA MET A 460 -1.36 3.72 4.23
C MET A 460 -0.38 4.35 5.25
N LYS A 461 0.92 4.04 5.24
CA LYS A 461 1.97 4.78 5.97
C LYS A 461 3.27 4.81 5.15
N THR A 462 3.67 6.00 4.71
CA THR A 462 4.89 6.26 3.92
C THR A 462 6.17 6.32 4.77
N GLN A 463 6.04 6.31 6.09
CA GLN A 463 7.17 6.47 7.01
C GLN A 463 7.88 5.14 7.26
N GLY A 464 8.98 4.92 6.53
CA GLY A 464 9.98 3.92 6.88
C GLY A 464 10.26 2.90 5.78
N PHE A 465 11.35 3.11 5.04
CA PHE A 465 11.93 2.06 4.23
C PHE A 465 12.66 1.07 5.14
N ALA A 466 12.35 -0.22 4.98
CA ALA A 466 13.12 -1.25 5.67
C ALA A 466 14.54 -1.26 5.13
N TRP A 467 15.51 -1.07 6.00
CA TRP A 467 16.92 -1.18 5.67
C TRP A 467 17.22 -2.57 5.11
N GLY A 468 18.03 -2.61 4.04
CA GLY A 468 18.47 -3.87 3.45
C GLY A 468 17.43 -4.58 2.58
N THR A 469 16.57 -3.84 1.89
CA THR A 469 15.75 -4.37 0.78
C THR A 469 16.22 -3.82 -0.57
N VAL A 470 15.81 -4.46 -1.67
CA VAL A 470 16.10 -3.98 -3.03
C VAL A 470 15.58 -2.55 -3.24
N GLU A 471 14.37 -2.25 -2.75
CA GLU A 471 13.79 -0.90 -2.80
C GLU A 471 14.69 0.14 -2.11
N TYR A 472 15.20 -0.19 -0.93
CA TYR A 472 16.06 0.72 -0.16
C TYR A 472 17.29 1.14 -0.97
N PHE A 473 17.93 0.22 -1.68
CA PHE A 473 19.12 0.55 -2.50
C PHE A 473 18.78 1.49 -3.66
N VAL A 474 17.64 1.29 -4.35
CA VAL A 474 17.21 2.19 -5.42
C VAL A 474 16.95 3.59 -4.88
N LEU A 475 16.18 3.70 -3.80
CA LEU A 475 15.78 4.97 -3.21
C LEU A 475 16.97 5.74 -2.62
N ASN A 476 17.87 5.03 -1.93
CA ASN A 476 19.07 5.65 -1.37
C ASN A 476 19.95 6.23 -2.49
N LYS A 477 20.17 5.47 -3.58
CA LYS A 477 20.96 5.97 -4.71
C LYS A 477 20.29 7.12 -5.44
N ASN A 478 18.97 7.11 -5.59
CA ASN A 478 18.26 8.27 -6.16
C ASN A 478 18.46 9.51 -5.27
N THR A 479 18.40 9.34 -3.95
CA THR A 479 18.68 10.41 -2.98
C THR A 479 20.10 10.93 -3.13
N ASP A 480 21.09 10.04 -3.30
CA ASP A 480 22.48 10.42 -3.52
C ASP A 480 22.67 11.19 -4.84
N GLN A 481 22.05 10.73 -5.93
CA GLN A 481 22.08 11.42 -7.23
C GLN A 481 21.43 12.80 -7.17
N LEU A 482 20.27 12.92 -6.52
CA LEU A 482 19.60 14.20 -6.30
C LEU A 482 20.47 15.13 -5.45
N ALA A 483 21.02 14.64 -4.34
CA ALA A 483 21.92 15.41 -3.49
C ALA A 483 23.16 15.89 -4.25
N GLU A 484 23.77 15.04 -5.08
CA GLU A 484 24.88 15.41 -5.95
C GLU A 484 24.48 16.49 -6.96
N LYS A 485 23.34 16.33 -7.64
CA LYS A 485 22.80 17.33 -8.57
C LYS A 485 22.58 18.67 -7.88
N TYR A 486 21.97 18.68 -6.70
CA TYR A 486 21.73 19.90 -5.92
C TYR A 486 23.01 20.51 -5.32
N ARG A 487 24.05 19.72 -5.04
CA ARG A 487 25.38 20.23 -4.65
C ARG A 487 26.12 20.85 -5.84
N ASN A 488 26.00 20.25 -7.02
CA ASN A 488 26.71 20.68 -8.23
C ASN A 488 26.04 21.88 -8.90
N LEU A 489 24.72 22.07 -8.79
CA LEU A 489 24.00 23.22 -9.37
C LEU A 489 24.54 24.57 -8.87
N PRO A 490 24.66 24.86 -7.56
CA PRO A 490 25.28 26.08 -7.05
C PRO A 490 26.76 26.17 -7.40
N ARG A 491 27.50 25.05 -7.36
CA ARG A 491 28.93 25.02 -7.71
C ARG A 491 29.14 25.46 -9.16
N ASN A 492 28.36 24.92 -10.09
CA ASN A 492 28.45 25.26 -11.50
C ASN A 492 27.98 26.69 -11.77
N ALA A 493 26.96 27.18 -11.06
CA ALA A 493 26.54 28.58 -11.12
C ALA A 493 27.64 29.53 -10.61
N LEU A 494 28.34 29.19 -9.53
CA LEU A 494 29.44 29.97 -8.99
C LEU A 494 30.67 29.95 -9.91
N VAL A 495 31.03 28.78 -10.46
CA VAL A 495 32.15 28.65 -11.41
C VAL A 495 31.86 29.45 -12.69
N SER A 496 30.67 29.29 -13.28
CA SER A 496 30.29 30.03 -14.50
C SER A 496 30.16 31.53 -14.29
N ASN A 497 29.72 31.99 -13.11
CA ASN A 497 29.74 33.41 -12.76
C ASN A 497 31.18 33.92 -12.57
N SER A 498 32.06 33.15 -11.94
CA SER A 498 33.48 33.51 -11.80
C SER A 498 34.19 33.56 -13.15
N GLU A 499 33.88 32.67 -14.09
CA GLU A 499 34.44 32.69 -15.45
C GLU A 499 33.94 33.88 -16.26
N ARG A 500 32.67 34.26 -16.10
CA ARG A 500 32.10 35.48 -16.72
C ARG A 500 32.67 36.76 -16.12
N GLU A 501 32.88 36.80 -14.81
CA GLU A 501 33.54 37.92 -14.12
C GLU A 501 35.00 38.01 -14.52
N THR A 502 35.75 36.90 -14.52
CA THR A 502 37.13 36.86 -15.00
C THR A 502 37.24 37.27 -16.46
N ALA A 503 36.31 36.85 -17.33
CA ALA A 503 36.27 37.26 -18.74
C ALA A 503 35.88 38.74 -18.93
N ARG A 504 35.04 39.31 -18.07
CA ARG A 504 34.73 40.76 -18.05
C ARG A 504 35.92 41.57 -17.55
N ASP A 505 36.57 41.13 -16.48
CA ASP A 505 37.75 41.78 -15.92
C ASP A 505 38.92 41.73 -16.90
N PHE A 506 39.08 40.63 -17.64
CA PHE A 506 40.08 40.52 -18.72
C PHE A 506 39.77 41.42 -19.94
N LYS A 507 38.48 41.68 -20.23
CA LYS A 507 38.07 42.66 -21.27
C LYS A 507 38.23 44.10 -20.79
N ASN A 508 37.90 44.39 -19.53
CA ASN A 508 38.00 45.73 -18.95
C ASN A 508 39.46 46.14 -18.67
N SER A 509 40.34 45.18 -18.37
CA SER A 509 41.78 45.41 -18.18
C SER A 509 42.59 45.58 -19.48
N ARG A 510 42.01 45.28 -20.66
CA ARG A 510 42.63 45.65 -21.96
C ARG A 510 42.49 47.13 -22.32
N GLY A 511 41.66 47.89 -21.59
CA GLY A 511 41.47 49.33 -21.80
C GLY A 511 42.10 50.23 -20.73
N LEU A 512 42.66 49.66 -19.66
CA LEU A 512 43.22 50.43 -18.55
C LEU A 512 44.74 50.24 -18.48
N SER A 513 45.45 51.35 -18.66
CA SER A 513 46.89 51.44 -18.51
C SER A 513 47.31 50.89 -17.14
N ARG A 514 48.47 50.23 -17.17
CA ARG A 514 49.08 49.40 -16.13
C ARG A 514 49.59 50.23 -14.95
N GLU A 515 48.74 51.04 -14.33
CA GLU A 515 49.04 51.80 -13.13
C GLU A 515 47.76 51.93 -12.29
N ARG A 516 47.78 51.31 -11.10
CA ARG A 516 46.72 51.24 -10.07
C ARG A 516 45.68 50.12 -10.22
N VAL A 517 46.11 48.89 -9.89
CA VAL A 517 45.26 47.95 -9.14
C VAL A 517 46.12 47.25 -8.09
N VAL A 518 46.56 48.02 -7.11
CA VAL A 518 46.96 47.54 -5.78
C VAL A 518 46.20 48.48 -4.83
N ASP A 519 45.51 47.93 -3.85
CA ASP A 519 44.65 48.62 -2.87
C ASP A 519 43.17 48.81 -3.26
N SER A 520 42.44 47.69 -3.37
CA SER A 520 41.04 47.61 -2.88
C SER A 520 40.49 46.19 -2.98
N ALA A 521 40.66 45.37 -1.93
CA ALA A 521 39.76 44.25 -1.66
C ALA A 521 39.93 43.66 -0.24
N CYS A 522 39.09 44.11 0.67
CA CYS A 522 38.53 43.33 1.79
C CYS A 522 37.22 44.04 2.19
N PRO A 523 36.22 43.38 2.83
CA PRO A 523 35.84 41.97 2.83
C PRO A 523 34.34 41.78 2.50
N VAL A 524 33.90 40.65 1.93
CA VAL A 524 32.47 40.30 1.88
C VAL A 524 32.23 39.05 2.71
N GLY A 525 31.61 39.24 3.87
CA GLY A 525 31.09 38.15 4.71
C GLY A 525 29.84 37.54 4.06
N TYR A 526 29.84 36.23 3.86
CA TYR A 526 28.64 35.48 3.49
C TYR A 526 28.06 34.79 4.71
N VAL A 527 26.86 35.23 5.05
CA VAL A 527 25.97 34.73 6.10
C VAL A 527 25.39 33.38 5.69
N SER A 528 25.24 32.51 6.69
CA SER A 528 24.68 31.16 6.66
C SER A 528 23.24 31.10 6.11
N GLY A 529 23.07 30.62 4.88
CA GLY A 529 21.77 30.30 4.26
C GLY A 529 21.42 28.80 4.20
N TRP A 530 22.11 27.96 4.97
CA TRP A 530 22.05 26.50 4.81
C TRP A 530 21.02 25.78 5.71
N SER A 531 20.64 26.35 6.87
CA SER A 531 19.64 25.68 7.74
C SER A 531 18.19 25.93 7.33
N LEU A 532 17.88 27.10 6.73
CA LEU A 532 16.51 27.41 6.28
C LEU A 532 16.08 26.63 5.02
N ARG A 533 17.02 26.15 4.20
CA ARG A 533 16.68 25.39 2.98
C ARG A 533 16.43 23.91 3.24
N TRP A 534 17.01 23.34 4.29
CA TRP A 534 16.74 21.96 4.71
C TRP A 534 15.34 21.82 5.32
N LEU A 535 14.91 22.82 6.11
CA LEU A 535 13.53 22.92 6.62
C LEU A 535 12.49 23.12 5.51
N ASN A 536 12.81 23.85 4.44
CA ASN A 536 11.93 23.97 3.28
C ASN A 536 11.83 22.67 2.47
N TYR A 537 12.86 21.80 2.46
CA TYR A 537 12.79 20.50 1.78
C TYR A 537 11.86 19.54 2.52
N GLN A 538 11.89 19.50 3.86
CA GLN A 538 10.89 18.74 4.63
C GLN A 538 9.46 19.29 4.45
N ARG A 539 9.30 20.60 4.23
CA ARG A 539 8.00 21.21 3.93
C ARG A 539 7.47 20.91 2.52
N ILE A 540 8.35 20.80 1.53
CA ILE A 540 7.97 20.44 0.15
C ILE A 540 7.57 18.96 0.07
N CYS A 541 8.28 18.07 0.77
CA CYS A 541 7.87 16.66 0.88
C CYS A 541 6.63 16.41 1.76
N GLN A 542 6.04 17.46 2.36
CA GLN A 542 4.77 17.40 3.08
C GLN A 542 3.61 18.07 2.32
N LEU A 543 3.89 18.70 1.16
CA LEU A 543 2.90 19.43 0.35
C LEU A 543 2.72 18.85 -1.07
N GLU A 544 3.40 17.74 -1.37
CA GLU A 544 3.14 16.81 -2.49
C GLU A 544 2.80 15.44 -1.91
#